data_AF-A0A919WK89-F1
#
_entry.id   AF-A0A919WK89-F1
#
_cell.length_a   1.000
_cell.length_b   1.000
_cell.length_c   1.000
_cell.angle_alpha   90.00
_cell.angle_beta   90.00
_cell.angle_gamma   90.00
#
_symmetry.space_group_name_H-M   'P 1'
#
loop_
_entity.id
_entity.type
_entity.pdbx_description
1 polymer ?
#
loop_
_entity_poly.entity_id
_entity_poly.type
_entity_poly.pdbx_seq_one_letter_code
_entity_poly.pdbx_strand_id
1 'polypeptide(L)' 'MANKEDVIDLAKKIVELDILRDQIYENFAEAAGARADELLRKVQNSQKVV' A
#
# COMPACT_ATOMS: atom_id res chain seq x y z
N MET A 1 -18.11 -16.95 -12.98
CA MET A 1 -17.78 -17.01 -11.55
C MET A 1 -16.29 -17.24 -11.47
N ALA A 2 -15.53 -16.41 -10.75
CA ALA A 2 -14.09 -16.65 -10.59
C ALA A 2 -13.89 -18.04 -9.96
N ASN A 3 -12.94 -18.82 -10.48
CA ASN A 3 -12.61 -20.11 -9.88
C ASN A 3 -12.10 -19.86 -8.44
N LYS A 4 -12.34 -20.80 -7.52
CA LYS A 4 -11.88 -20.66 -6.12
C LYS A 4 -10.36 -20.45 -6.06
N GLU A 5 -9.63 -21.07 -6.98
CA GLU A 5 -8.18 -20.89 -7.13
C GLU A 5 -7.81 -19.46 -7.51
N ASP A 6 -8.56 -18.83 -8.43
CA ASP A 6 -8.35 -17.42 -8.81
C ASP A 6 -8.54 -16.47 -7.62
N VAL A 7 -9.53 -16.75 -6.76
CA VAL A 7 -9.79 -15.92 -5.56
C VAL A 7 -8.67 -16.09 -4.52
N ILE A 8 -8.15 -17.31 -4.35
CA ILE A 8 -7.04 -17.58 -3.44
C ILE A 8 -5.76 -16.89 -3.93
N ASP A 9 -5.49 -16.91 -5.23
CA ASP A 9 -4.29 -16.27 -5.78
C ASP A 9 -4.38 -14.74 -5.70
N LEU A 10 -5.57 -14.15 -5.87
CA LEU A 10 -5.79 -12.73 -5.57
C LEU A 10 -5.54 -12.42 -4.09
N ALA A 11 -6.01 -13.27 -3.17
CA ALA A 11 -5.78 -13.08 -1.74
C ALA A 11 -4.28 -13.13 -1.38
N LYS A 12 -3.52 -14.09 -1.95
CA LYS A 12 -2.06 -14.15 -1.77
C LYS A 12 -1.39 -12.86 -2.25
N LYS A 13 -1.79 -12.38 -3.43
CA LYS A 13 -1.23 -11.15 -4.00
C LYS A 13 -1.52 -9.91 -3.16
N ILE A 14 -2.70 -9.84 -2.53
CA ILE A 14 -3.02 -8.76 -1.58
C ILE A 14 -2.06 -8.81 -0.39
N VAL A 15 -1.85 -9.99 0.21
CA VAL A 15 -0.93 -10.16 1.35
C VAL A 15 0.51 -9.78 0.98
N GLU A 16 0.98 -10.21 -0.19
CA GLU A 16 2.30 -9.83 -0.70
C GLU A 16 2.44 -8.30 -0.87
N LEU A 17 1.41 -7.64 -1.39
CA LEU A 17 1.38 -6.19 -1.53
C LEU A 17 1.31 -5.46 -0.20
N ASP A 18 0.59 -6.00 0.78
CA ASP A 18 0.51 -5.43 2.14
C ASP A 18 1.88 -5.46 2.82
N ILE A 19 2.58 -6.59 2.75
CA ILE A 19 3.94 -6.73 3.29
C ILE A 19 4.89 -5.72 2.63
N LEU A 20 4.85 -5.62 1.29
CA LEU A 20 5.67 -4.68 0.55
C LEU A 20 5.33 -3.22 0.90
N ARG A 21 4.05 -2.90 1.04
CA ARG A 21 3.58 -1.57 1.43
C ARG A 21 4.16 -1.19 2.79
N ASP A 22 4.10 -2.07 3.77
CA ASP A 22 4.59 -1.79 5.11
C ASP A 22 6.09 -1.53 5.10
N GLN A 23 6.86 -2.34 4.36
CA GLN A 23 8.31 -2.12 4.20
C GLN A 23 8.64 -0.77 3.54
N ILE A 24 7.88 -0.38 2.51
CA ILE A 24 8.06 0.93 1.85
C ILE A 24 7.69 2.05 2.80
N TYR A 25 6.60 1.89 3.56
CA TYR A 25 6.13 2.88 4.52
C TYR A 25 7.16 3.12 5.63
N GLU A 26 7.79 2.09 6.17
CA GLU A 26 8.85 2.22 7.17
C GLU A 26 10.03 3.05 6.63
N ASN A 27 10.55 2.70 5.46
CA ASN A 27 11.65 3.43 4.82
C ASN A 27 11.27 4.89 4.52
N PHE A 28 10.04 5.10 4.06
CA PHE A 28 9.50 6.44 3.82
C PHE A 28 9.41 7.25 5.12
N ALA A 29 8.88 6.65 6.19
CA ALA A 29 8.71 7.31 7.48
C ALA A 29 10.06 7.67 8.11
N GLU A 30 11.05 6.77 8.00
CA GLU A 30 12.42 7.04 8.44
C GLU A 30 13.02 8.24 7.69
N ALA A 31 12.86 8.29 6.36
CA ALA A 31 13.38 9.39 5.54
C ALA A 31 12.63 10.71 5.75
N ALA A 32 11.31 10.66 5.93
CA ALA A 32 10.45 11.84 6.05
C ALA A 32 10.40 12.42 7.48
N GLY A 33 10.77 11.63 8.48
CA GLY A 33 10.72 12.01 9.90
C GLY A 33 9.33 12.47 10.33
N ALA A 34 9.28 13.53 11.13
CA ALA A 34 8.03 14.07 11.70
C ALA A 34 6.97 14.53 10.66
N ARG A 35 7.33 14.61 9.38
CA ARG A 35 6.44 15.03 8.29
C ARG A 35 5.89 13.88 7.46
N ALA A 36 6.19 12.63 7.81
CA ALA A 36 5.76 11.43 7.08
C ALA A 36 4.26 11.45 6.75
N ASP A 37 3.42 11.66 7.77
CA ASP A 37 1.95 11.69 7.61
C ASP A 37 1.47 12.81 6.68
N GLU A 38 2.03 14.01 6.82
CA GLU A 38 1.68 15.18 5.99
C GLU A 38 2.03 14.92 4.52
N LEU A 39 3.23 14.39 4.26
CA LEU A 39 3.74 14.14 2.92
C LEU A 39 2.99 12.99 2.24
N LEU A 40 2.74 11.88 2.96
CA LEU A 40 1.98 10.76 2.42
C LEU A 40 0.55 11.20 2.07
N ARG A 41 -0.08 11.98 2.95
CA ARG A 41 -1.44 12.48 2.74
C ARG A 41 -1.55 13.44 1.55
N LYS A 42 -0.52 14.24 1.29
CA LYS A 42 -0.46 15.08 0.08
C LYS A 42 -0.49 14.26 -1.20
N VAL A 43 0.25 13.14 -1.26
CA VAL A 43 0.26 12.24 -2.42
C VAL A 43 -1.06 11.48 -2.54
N GLN A 44 -1.59 10.96 -1.43
CA GLN A 44 -2.88 10.26 -1.42
C GLN A 44 -4.03 11.15 -1.90
N ASN A 45 -4.04 12.43 -1.50
CA ASN A 45 -5.08 13.37 -1.90
C ASN A 45 -4.90 13.88 -3.35
N SER A 46 -3.70 13.80 -3.93
CA SER A 46 -3.46 14.20 -5.33
C SER A 46 -3.83 13.09 -6.31
N GLN A 47 -3.76 11.83 -5.87
CA GLN A 47 -4.41 10.72 -6.56
C GLN A 47 -5.90 10.75 -6.26
N LYS A 48 -6.68 11.48 -7.07
CA LYS A 48 -8.13 11.28 -7.12
C LYS A 48 -8.37 9.79 -7.39
N VAL A 49 -8.79 9.04 -6.37
CA VAL A 49 -9.42 7.74 -6.55
C VAL A 49 -10.71 8.04 -7.30
N VAL A 50 -10.70 7.79 -8.61
CA VAL A 50 -11.91 7.74 -9.45
C VAL A 50 -12.63 6.44 -9.15
#